data_AF-A0A5J4SF39-F1
#
_entry.id   AF-A0A5J4SF39-F1
#
_cell.length_a   1.000
_cell.length_b   1.000
_cell.length_c   1.000
_cell.angle_alpha   90.00
_cell.angle_beta   90.00
_cell.angle_gamma   90.00
#
_symmetry.space_group_name_H-M   'P 1'
#
loop_
_entity.id
_entity.type
_entity.pdbx_description
1 polymer ?
#
loop_
_entity_poly.entity_id
_entity_poly.type
_entity_poly.pdbx_seq_one_letter_code
_entity_poly.pdbx_strand_id
1 'polypeptide(L)'
;MIAILCRINNEVTLSFSILGEKNGKKTIAFIVYPAKNGDQLVGIAVASVALGFGGELKVLVGFDVEGNIHNYSLLSHSETPGLGSKASDWFKEGNKGSIKGLNPGIKPLTVSKDGGDIDAITASTITSRAFLSAINKAYAAYKDNADGITSATPKAEPDISDGTTSASPKEN
;
A
#
# COMPACT_ATOMS: atom_id res chain seq x y z
N MET A 1 7.62 1.29 10.74
CA MET A 1 6.35 1.76 10.11
C MET A 1 6.44 3.23 9.74
N ILE A 2 7.09 4.01 10.60
CA ILE A 2 7.31 5.45 10.44
C ILE A 2 8.57 5.76 9.60
N ALA A 3 9.64 4.95 9.53
CA ALA A 3 10.92 5.37 8.92
C ALA A 3 10.95 5.72 7.40
N ILE A 4 10.13 5.13 6.53
CA ILE A 4 10.02 5.61 5.12
C ILE A 4 9.17 6.88 5.06
N LEU A 5 8.22 7.01 5.99
CA LEU A 5 7.31 8.15 6.12
C LEU A 5 7.85 9.27 7.04
N CYS A 6 8.96 9.05 7.77
CA CYS A 6 9.39 9.86 8.93
C CYS A 6 10.87 10.19 8.93
N ARG A 7 11.67 9.61 8.03
CA ARG A 7 12.88 10.35 7.62
C ARG A 7 12.56 11.53 6.71
N ILE A 8 11.28 11.67 6.33
CA ILE A 8 10.73 12.85 5.70
C ILE A 8 10.12 13.70 6.81
N ASN A 9 10.86 14.68 7.30
CA ASN A 9 10.26 15.78 8.03
C ASN A 9 9.23 16.43 7.10
N ASN A 10 7.99 16.50 7.58
CA ASN A 10 6.95 17.42 7.13
C ASN A 10 6.28 17.07 5.78
N GLU A 11 4.99 16.70 5.86
CA GLU A 11 3.99 16.74 4.78
C GLU A 11 3.81 15.49 3.88
N VAL A 12 3.26 14.41 4.46
CA VAL A 12 2.51 13.39 3.70
C VAL A 12 1.11 13.95 3.37
N THR A 13 1.04 15.05 2.63
CA THR A 13 -0.25 15.73 2.36
C THR A 13 -0.81 15.38 0.97
N LEU A 14 -0.01 14.79 0.08
CA LEU A 14 -0.43 14.51 -1.29
C LEU A 14 -0.54 13.00 -1.50
N SER A 15 -1.78 12.51 -1.39
CA SER A 15 -2.14 11.19 -1.92
C SER A 15 -3.14 11.38 -3.06
N PHE A 16 -3.08 10.51 -4.06
CA PHE A 16 -4.10 10.50 -5.11
C PHE A 16 -4.71 9.12 -5.23
N SER A 17 -6.00 9.10 -5.52
CA SER A 17 -6.78 7.88 -5.66
C SER A 17 -6.89 7.48 -7.13
N ILE A 18 -6.47 6.27 -7.44
CA ILE A 18 -6.73 5.66 -8.74
C ILE A 18 -8.14 5.08 -8.67
N LEU A 19 -9.03 5.56 -9.53
CA LEU A 19 -10.40 5.05 -9.63
C LEU A 19 -10.43 3.82 -10.53
N GLY A 20 -11.08 2.76 -10.08
CA GLY A 20 -11.47 1.62 -10.89
C GLY A 20 -12.99 1.57 -11.06
N GLU A 21 -13.45 0.72 -11.98
CA GLU A 21 -14.87 0.48 -12.18
C GLU A 21 -15.23 -0.94 -11.75
N LYS A 22 -16.23 -1.06 -10.87
CA LYS A 22 -16.80 -2.35 -10.46
C LYS A 22 -18.32 -2.22 -10.51
N ASN A 23 -18.99 -3.09 -11.29
CA ASN A 23 -20.43 -3.06 -11.53
C ASN A 23 -20.98 -1.68 -11.96
N GLY A 24 -20.26 -0.97 -12.85
CA GLY A 24 -20.68 0.35 -13.34
C GLY A 24 -20.60 1.49 -12.32
N LYS A 25 -20.00 1.24 -11.14
CA LYS A 25 -19.74 2.25 -10.11
C LYS A 25 -18.24 2.51 -10.03
N LYS A 26 -17.83 3.78 -10.10
CA LYS A 26 -16.45 4.20 -9.83
C LYS A 26 -16.15 3.97 -8.36
N THR A 27 -15.12 3.18 -8.08
CA THR A 27 -14.59 2.91 -6.73
C THR A 27 -13.13 3.30 -6.69
N ILE A 28 -12.61 3.64 -5.51
CA ILE A 28 -11.17 3.78 -5.33
C ILE A 28 -10.56 2.38 -5.47
N ALA A 29 -9.70 2.20 -6.46
CA ALA A 29 -8.98 0.95 -6.71
C ALA A 29 -7.64 0.91 -5.98
N PHE A 30 -6.93 2.04 -5.96
CA PHE A 30 -5.64 2.18 -5.27
C PHE A 30 -5.49 3.59 -4.70
N ILE A 31 -4.72 3.72 -3.63
CA ILE A 31 -4.31 5.03 -3.10
C ILE A 31 -2.80 5.10 -3.19
N VAL A 32 -2.28 6.17 -3.79
CA VAL A 32 -0.85 6.33 -4.05
C VAL A 32 -0.32 7.53 -3.29
N TYR A 33 0.83 7.33 -2.64
CA TYR A 33 1.52 8.26 -1.78
C TYR A 33 2.96 8.43 -2.29
N PRO A 34 3.27 9.46 -3.09
CA PRO A 34 4.65 9.78 -3.43
C PRO A 34 5.47 10.12 -2.16
N ALA A 35 6.65 9.52 -2.04
CA ALA A 35 7.63 9.85 -1.02
C ALA A 35 8.73 10.72 -1.66
N LYS A 36 8.84 11.98 -1.21
CA LYS A 36 9.85 12.93 -1.68
C LYS A 36 10.80 13.29 -0.54
N ASN A 37 12.06 13.55 -0.83
CA ASN A 37 13.01 14.16 0.09
C ASN A 37 13.36 15.55 -0.47
N GLY A 38 12.70 16.60 0.05
CA GLY A 38 12.67 17.89 -0.62
C GLY A 38 11.97 17.78 -1.97
N ASP A 39 12.60 18.28 -3.04
CA ASP A 39 12.08 18.20 -4.41
C ASP A 39 12.35 16.85 -5.10
N GLN A 40 13.18 15.99 -4.50
CA GLN A 40 13.55 14.72 -5.11
C GLN A 40 12.55 13.62 -4.75
N LEU A 41 11.97 12.96 -5.75
CA LEU A 41 11.18 11.74 -5.53
C LEU A 41 12.12 10.60 -5.12
N VAL A 42 11.91 10.03 -3.92
CA VAL A 42 12.71 8.93 -3.37
C VAL A 42 11.97 7.59 -3.38
N GLY A 43 10.66 7.60 -3.62
CA GLY A 43 9.85 6.39 -3.74
C GLY A 43 8.36 6.67 -3.80
N ILE A 44 7.57 5.61 -3.83
CA ILE A 44 6.12 5.69 -3.94
C ILE A 44 5.52 4.58 -3.09
N ALA A 45 4.59 4.92 -2.19
CA ALA A 45 3.81 3.94 -1.45
C ALA A 45 2.43 3.78 -2.08
N VAL A 46 2.00 2.54 -2.28
CA VAL A 46 0.71 2.21 -2.89
C VAL A 46 -0.09 1.34 -1.93
N ALA A 47 -1.29 1.80 -1.59
CA ALA A 47 -2.27 1.04 -0.85
C ALA A 47 -3.08 0.18 -1.82
N SER A 48 -3.12 -1.13 -1.55
CA SER A 48 -3.87 -2.10 -2.33
C SER A 48 -4.66 -3.04 -1.43
N VAL A 49 -5.69 -3.66 -2.02
CA VAL A 49 -6.56 -4.61 -1.34
C VAL A 49 -6.57 -5.94 -2.08
N ALA A 50 -6.50 -7.02 -1.33
CA ALA A 50 -6.75 -8.37 -1.81
C ALA A 50 -7.69 -9.11 -0.86
N LEU A 51 -8.24 -10.23 -1.33
CA LEU A 51 -9.09 -11.09 -0.51
C LEU A 51 -8.22 -12.20 0.11
N GLY A 52 -8.04 -12.13 1.42
CA GLY A 52 -7.39 -13.15 2.24
C GLY A 52 -8.34 -14.26 2.67
N PHE A 53 -7.92 -15.05 3.67
CA PHE A 53 -8.76 -16.10 4.23
C PHE A 53 -9.89 -15.53 5.09
N GLY A 54 -9.60 -14.49 5.88
CA GLY A 54 -10.55 -13.87 6.80
C GLY A 54 -11.37 -12.73 6.19
N GLY A 55 -11.13 -12.38 4.92
CA GLY A 55 -11.80 -11.28 4.24
C GLY A 55 -10.80 -10.32 3.58
N GLU A 56 -11.15 -9.04 3.52
CA GLU A 56 -10.29 -8.03 2.89
C GLU A 56 -8.98 -7.85 3.67
N LEU A 57 -7.89 -7.84 2.92
CA LEU A 57 -6.53 -7.63 3.39
C LEU A 57 -5.99 -6.38 2.69
N LYS A 58 -5.79 -5.32 3.47
CA LYS A 58 -5.34 -4.00 2.98
C LYS A 58 -3.86 -3.83 3.32
N VAL A 59 -3.03 -3.61 2.30
CA VAL A 59 -1.58 -3.48 2.43
C VAL A 59 -1.15 -2.14 1.84
N LEU A 60 -0.26 -1.45 2.53
CA LEU A 60 0.50 -0.34 2.00
C LEU A 60 1.91 -0.84 1.71
N VAL A 61 2.34 -0.80 0.45
CA VAL A 61 3.69 -1.20 0.05
C VAL A 61 4.45 -0.01 -0.51
N GLY A 62 5.69 0.19 -0.03
CA GLY A 62 6.59 1.22 -0.51
C GLY A 62 7.57 0.67 -1.52
N PHE A 63 7.58 1.25 -2.71
CA PHE A 63 8.55 0.99 -3.77
C PHE A 63 9.57 2.13 -3.83
N ASP A 64 10.82 1.81 -4.14
CA ASP A 64 11.79 2.81 -4.58
C ASP A 64 11.53 3.23 -6.04
N VAL A 65 12.32 4.19 -6.54
CA VAL A 65 12.20 4.68 -7.93
C VAL A 65 12.51 3.63 -9.00
N GLU A 66 13.19 2.54 -8.62
CA GLU A 66 13.49 1.41 -9.51
C GLU A 66 12.39 0.32 -9.45
N GLY A 67 11.41 0.49 -8.56
CA GLY A 67 10.31 -0.45 -8.36
C GLY A 67 10.63 -1.59 -7.38
N ASN A 68 11.76 -1.56 -6.69
CA ASN A 68 12.07 -2.57 -5.66
C ASN A 68 11.28 -2.26 -4.38
N ILE A 69 10.87 -3.32 -3.69
CA ILE A 69 10.11 -3.20 -2.46
C ILE A 69 11.04 -2.76 -1.33
N HIS A 70 10.81 -1.56 -0.82
CA HIS A 70 11.59 -1.04 0.29
C HIS A 70 11.03 -1.50 1.65
N ASN A 71 9.70 -1.48 1.81
CA ASN A 71 8.99 -1.97 3.00
C ASN A 71 7.48 -2.12 2.73
N TYR A 72 6.74 -2.68 3.69
CA TYR A 72 5.29 -2.75 3.66
C TYR A 72 4.68 -2.55 5.05
N SER A 73 3.37 -2.30 5.07
CA SER A 73 2.56 -2.30 6.27
C SER A 73 1.20 -2.93 5.99
N LEU A 74 0.74 -3.77 6.91
CA LEU A 74 -0.61 -4.29 6.89
C LEU A 74 -1.52 -3.24 7.56
N LEU A 75 -2.42 -2.63 6.79
CA LEU A 75 -3.31 -1.57 7.27
C LEU A 75 -4.56 -2.13 7.95
N SER A 76 -5.09 -3.23 7.41
CA SER A 76 -6.26 -3.93 7.95
C SER A 76 -6.28 -5.36 7.44
N HIS A 77 -6.71 -6.27 8.31
CA HIS A 77 -6.94 -7.67 7.98
C HIS A 77 -7.91 -8.29 9.00
N SER A 78 -8.59 -9.35 8.57
CA SER A 78 -9.46 -10.18 9.45
C SER A 78 -8.97 -11.63 9.55
N GLU A 79 -7.69 -11.85 9.25
CA GLU A 79 -7.06 -13.18 9.25
C GLU A 79 -7.07 -13.86 10.63
N THR A 80 -7.06 -15.19 10.61
CA THR A 80 -7.07 -16.02 11.83
C THR A 80 -5.88 -15.68 12.74
N PRO A 81 -6.12 -15.32 14.02
CA PRO A 81 -5.06 -15.05 14.99
C PRO A 81 -4.07 -16.21 15.12
N GLY A 82 -2.77 -15.91 15.15
CA GLY A 82 -1.70 -16.90 15.33
C GLY A 82 -1.29 -17.67 14.05
N LEU A 83 -2.10 -17.60 12.99
CA LEU A 83 -1.77 -18.12 11.66
C LEU A 83 -1.57 -16.97 10.68
N GLY A 84 -2.64 -16.50 10.04
CA GLY A 84 -2.57 -15.48 8.98
C GLY A 84 -2.23 -14.08 9.48
N SER A 85 -2.49 -13.79 10.76
CA SER A 85 -2.08 -12.52 11.39
C SER A 85 -0.55 -12.31 11.35
N LYS A 86 0.24 -13.38 11.16
CA LYS A 86 1.71 -13.29 11.00
C LYS A 86 2.13 -12.54 9.74
N ALA A 87 1.24 -12.28 8.79
CA ALA A 87 1.55 -11.53 7.57
C ALA A 87 2.14 -10.13 7.85
N SER A 88 1.82 -9.52 9.01
CA SER A 88 2.43 -8.27 9.46
C SER A 88 3.96 -8.32 9.56
N ASP A 89 4.52 -9.50 9.84
CA ASP A 89 5.94 -9.67 10.15
C ASP A 89 6.64 -10.69 9.26
N TRP A 90 5.93 -11.70 8.78
CA TRP A 90 6.49 -12.85 8.03
C TRP A 90 7.24 -12.47 6.76
N PHE A 91 6.82 -11.41 6.07
CA PHE A 91 7.43 -10.97 4.82
C PHE A 91 8.48 -9.87 5.02
N LYS A 92 8.78 -9.50 6.27
CA LYS A 92 9.86 -8.56 6.59
C LYS A 92 11.22 -9.21 6.41
N GLU A 93 12.23 -8.37 6.22
CA GLU A 93 13.63 -8.76 6.17
C GLU A 93 14.03 -9.67 7.33
N GLY A 94 14.86 -10.68 7.04
CA GLY A 94 15.31 -11.68 8.00
C GLY A 94 14.38 -12.87 8.19
N ASN A 95 13.15 -12.83 7.64
CA ASN A 95 12.25 -13.99 7.63
C ASN A 95 12.32 -14.76 6.32
N LYS A 96 11.86 -16.02 6.36
CA LYS A 96 11.83 -16.91 5.19
C LYS A 96 10.99 -16.37 4.03
N GLY A 97 9.91 -15.64 4.35
CA GLY A 97 9.06 -15.00 3.37
C GLY A 97 9.52 -13.61 2.95
N SER A 98 10.73 -13.17 3.26
CA SER A 98 11.16 -11.79 3.02
C SER A 98 10.96 -11.35 1.56
N ILE A 99 10.28 -10.22 1.38
CA ILE A 99 10.06 -9.60 0.06
C ILE A 99 10.87 -8.32 -0.14
N LYS A 100 11.62 -7.89 0.88
CA LYS A 100 12.40 -6.66 0.82
C LYS A 100 13.47 -6.77 -0.27
N GLY A 101 13.57 -5.74 -1.10
CA GLY A 101 14.50 -5.67 -2.23
C GLY A 101 14.04 -6.44 -3.47
N LEU A 102 12.93 -7.20 -3.41
CA LEU A 102 12.38 -7.85 -4.60
C LEU A 102 11.64 -6.83 -5.48
N ASN A 103 11.65 -7.10 -6.78
CA ASN A 103 11.00 -6.26 -7.77
C ASN A 103 9.91 -7.05 -8.52
N PRO A 104 8.62 -6.78 -8.24
CA PRO A 104 7.51 -7.47 -8.92
C PRO A 104 7.47 -7.25 -10.44
N GLY A 105 8.17 -6.24 -10.96
CA GLY A 105 8.30 -5.99 -12.39
C GLY A 105 9.31 -6.87 -13.12
N ILE A 106 10.27 -7.46 -12.40
CA ILE A 106 11.22 -8.44 -12.94
C ILE A 106 10.58 -9.82 -12.88
N LYS A 107 10.03 -10.18 -11.71
CA LYS A 107 9.35 -11.46 -11.49
C LYS A 107 8.17 -11.24 -10.55
N PRO A 108 6.95 -11.66 -10.92
CA PRO A 108 5.80 -11.52 -10.04
C PRO A 108 6.04 -12.31 -8.76
N LEU A 109 5.63 -11.73 -7.63
CA LEU A 109 5.79 -12.36 -6.34
C LEU A 109 4.76 -13.48 -6.18
N THR A 110 5.24 -14.72 -6.10
CA THR A 110 4.40 -15.91 -5.88
C THR A 110 5.02 -16.81 -4.82
N VAL A 111 4.17 -17.62 -4.18
CA VAL A 111 4.66 -18.55 -3.16
C VAL A 111 5.43 -19.70 -3.81
N SER A 112 6.40 -20.26 -3.09
CA SER A 112 7.24 -21.37 -3.56
C SER A 112 6.43 -22.60 -4.01
N LYS A 113 5.30 -22.88 -3.34
CA LYS A 113 4.36 -23.95 -3.72
C LYS A 113 3.67 -23.73 -5.08
N ASP A 114 3.63 -22.50 -5.57
CA ASP A 114 3.03 -22.12 -6.85
C ASP A 114 4.10 -21.81 -7.91
N GLY A 115 5.36 -22.24 -7.68
CA GLY A 115 6.49 -22.03 -8.58
C GLY A 115 7.21 -20.70 -8.41
N GLY A 116 6.94 -19.97 -7.33
CA GLY A 116 7.63 -18.74 -6.96
C GLY A 116 8.86 -18.94 -6.08
N ASP A 117 9.36 -17.85 -5.52
CA ASP A 117 10.56 -17.84 -4.66
C ASP A 117 10.23 -17.54 -3.19
N ILE A 118 8.99 -17.22 -2.86
CA ILE A 118 8.63 -16.72 -1.53
C ILE A 118 8.02 -17.82 -0.67
N ASP A 119 8.54 -18.01 0.53
CA ASP A 119 7.93 -18.96 1.46
C ASP A 119 6.61 -18.45 2.04
N ALA A 120 5.57 -19.28 1.91
CA ALA A 120 4.27 -19.02 2.51
C ALA A 120 4.32 -19.18 4.04
N ILE A 121 3.44 -18.46 4.74
CA ILE A 121 3.17 -18.69 6.15
C ILE A 121 2.66 -20.12 6.32
N THR A 122 3.27 -20.87 7.23
CA THR A 122 2.87 -22.25 7.52
C THR A 122 1.39 -22.32 7.89
N ALA A 123 0.67 -23.26 7.28
CA ALA A 123 -0.78 -23.44 7.44
C ALA A 123 -1.66 -22.24 7.03
N SER A 124 -1.10 -21.22 6.36
CA SER A 124 -1.81 -20.00 5.97
C SER A 124 -1.45 -19.57 4.53
N THR A 125 -1.54 -20.53 3.61
CA THR A 125 -1.21 -20.33 2.19
C THR A 125 -2.17 -19.35 1.50
N ILE A 126 -3.46 -19.36 1.85
CA ILE A 126 -4.47 -18.47 1.26
C ILE A 126 -4.13 -17.01 1.57
N THR A 127 -3.84 -16.70 2.83
CA THR A 127 -3.38 -15.39 3.30
C THR A 127 -2.09 -14.97 2.60
N SER A 128 -1.13 -15.89 2.48
CA SER A 128 0.15 -15.62 1.84
C SER A 128 -0.02 -15.24 0.36
N ARG A 129 -0.83 -16.00 -0.37
CA ARG A 129 -1.17 -15.70 -1.77
C ARG A 129 -1.88 -14.36 -1.91
N ALA A 130 -2.83 -14.07 -1.02
CA ALA A 130 -3.56 -12.80 -1.02
C ALA A 130 -2.63 -11.60 -0.79
N PHE A 131 -1.72 -11.71 0.19
CA PHE A 131 -0.74 -10.68 0.49
C PHE A 131 0.19 -10.40 -0.70
N LEU A 132 0.76 -11.45 -1.31
CA LEU A 132 1.61 -11.29 -2.50
C LEU A 132 0.83 -10.76 -3.71
N SER A 133 -0.42 -11.19 -3.89
CA SER A 133 -1.32 -10.65 -4.91
C SER A 133 -1.58 -9.15 -4.72
N ALA A 134 -1.78 -8.71 -3.48
CA ALA A 134 -1.96 -7.28 -3.16
C ALA A 134 -0.71 -6.47 -3.59
N ILE A 135 0.49 -6.99 -3.34
CA ILE A 135 1.75 -6.33 -3.72
C ILE A 135 1.91 -6.28 -5.23
N ASN A 136 1.66 -7.38 -5.95
CA ASN A 136 1.75 -7.40 -7.40
C ASN A 136 0.75 -6.40 -8.04
N LYS A 137 -0.47 -6.29 -7.49
CA LYS A 137 -1.45 -5.28 -7.92
C LYS A 137 -0.99 -3.85 -7.63
N ALA A 138 -0.41 -3.62 -6.45
CA ALA A 138 0.16 -2.34 -6.09
C ALA A 138 1.31 -1.94 -7.01
N TYR A 139 2.14 -2.90 -7.43
CA TYR A 139 3.22 -2.66 -8.38
C TYR A 139 2.69 -2.31 -9.78
N ALA A 140 1.62 -2.98 -10.24
CA ALA A 140 0.97 -2.60 -11.49
C ALA A 140 0.47 -1.15 -11.44
N ALA A 141 -0.19 -0.76 -10.34
CA ALA A 141 -0.64 0.62 -10.12
C ALA A 141 0.54 1.61 -10.02
N TYR A 142 1.66 1.22 -9.41
CA TYR A 142 2.90 2.00 -9.41
C TYR A 142 3.41 2.23 -10.84
N LYS A 143 3.55 1.17 -11.65
CA LYS A 143 4.08 1.25 -13.01
C LYS A 143 3.21 2.10 -13.92
N ASP A 144 1.89 1.89 -13.87
CA ASP A 144 0.94 2.61 -14.73
C ASP A 144 0.87 4.11 -14.42
N ASN A 145 1.33 4.53 -13.24
CA ASN A 145 1.25 5.91 -12.76
C ASN A 145 2.61 6.55 -12.45
N ALA A 146 3.72 5.83 -12.66
CA ALA A 146 5.07 6.38 -12.51
C ALA A 146 5.28 7.58 -13.45
N ASP A 147 4.78 7.49 -14.69
CA ASP A 147 4.85 8.59 -15.67
C ASP A 147 3.96 9.80 -15.28
N GLY A 148 2.80 9.53 -14.65
CA GLY A 148 1.89 10.58 -14.17
C GLY A 148 2.37 11.27 -12.88
N ILE A 149 3.11 10.58 -12.03
CA ILE A 149 3.64 11.12 -10.77
C ILE A 149 4.83 12.05 -10.99
N THR A 150 5.63 11.83 -12.04
CA THR A 150 6.76 12.73 -12.36
C THR A 150 6.29 14.07 -12.95
N SER A 151 5.04 14.14 -13.43
CA SER A 151 4.46 15.30 -14.12
C SER A 151 3.27 15.95 -13.40
N ALA A 152 2.78 15.38 -12.30
CA ALA A 152 1.64 15.92 -11.55
C ALA A 152 2.05 17.00 -10.53
N THR A 153 1.79 18.27 -10.89
CA THR A 153 1.60 19.36 -9.92
C THR A 153 0.50 18.99 -8.92
N PRO A 154 0.66 19.28 -7.61
CA PRO A 154 -0.28 18.90 -6.57
C PRO A 154 -1.68 19.43 -6.83
N LYS A 155 -2.68 18.54 -6.95
CA LYS A 155 -4.07 18.93 -6.69
C LYS A 155 -4.38 18.55 -5.25
N ALA A 156 -4.39 19.57 -4.39
CA ALA A 156 -4.91 19.51 -3.04
C ALA A 156 -6.38 19.03 -3.04
N GLU A 157 -6.76 18.49 -1.89
CA GLU A 157 -7.91 17.66 -1.53
C GLU A 157 -9.29 18.08 -2.08
N PRO A 158 -10.25 17.15 -2.18
CA PRO A 158 -11.66 17.52 -2.16
C PRO A 158 -12.04 17.95 -0.74
N ASP A 159 -12.39 19.22 -0.62
CA ASP A 159 -13.15 19.82 0.49
C ASP A 159 -14.29 18.90 0.93
N ILE A 160 -14.22 18.37 2.15
CA ILE A 160 -15.38 17.88 2.89
C ILE A 160 -15.46 18.77 4.13
N SER A 161 -16.08 19.93 3.97
CA SER A 161 -16.64 20.67 5.08
C SER A 161 -17.98 20.04 5.45
N ASP A 162 -18.00 19.27 6.52
CA ASP A 162 -19.22 19.12 7.32
C ASP A 162 -18.90 19.55 8.74
N GLY A 163 -19.39 20.73 9.09
CA GLY A 163 -19.15 21.41 10.35
C GLY A 163 -19.88 20.71 11.49
N THR A 164 -19.24 20.64 12.66
CA THR A 164 -19.91 20.20 13.87
C THR A 164 -19.49 21.09 15.03
N THR A 165 -20.52 21.74 15.61
CA THR A 165 -20.66 22.11 17.04
C THR A 165 -20.28 23.53 17.49
N SER A 166 -21.36 24.33 17.62
CA SER A 166 -21.75 25.23 18.73
C SER A 166 -20.69 26.01 19.52
N ALA A 167 -20.85 27.33 19.60
CA ALA A 167 -21.34 28.04 20.81
C ALA A 167 -21.30 29.58 20.60
N SER A 168 -22.39 30.27 20.97
CA SER A 168 -22.56 31.74 21.07
C SER A 168 -21.55 32.38 22.06
N PRO A 169 -21.27 33.71 22.05
CA PRO A 169 -22.24 34.76 22.48
C PRO A 169 -22.13 36.18 21.83
N LYS A 170 -23.30 36.86 21.78
CA LYS A 170 -23.65 38.28 22.04
C LYS A 170 -22.87 39.45 21.37
N GLU A 171 -23.63 40.33 20.67
CA GLU A 171 -24.04 41.70 21.08
C GLU A 171 -22.92 42.72 20.74
N ASN A 172 -23.11 43.68 19.83
CA ASN A 172 -24.11 44.75 19.83
C ASN A 172 -24.20 45.35 18.41
#